data_AF-W9VIM7-F1
#
_entry.id   AF-W9VIM7-F1
#
_cell.length_a   1.000
_cell.length_b   1.000
_cell.length_c   1.000
_cell.angle_alpha   90.00
_cell.angle_beta   90.00
_cell.angle_gamma   90.00
#
_symmetry.space_group_name_H-M   'P 1'
#
loop_
_entity.id
_entity.type
_entity.pdbx_description
1 polymer ?
#
loop_
_entity_poly.entity_id
_entity_poly.type
_entity_poly.pdbx_seq_one_letter_code
_entity_poly.pdbx_strand_id
1 'polypeptide(L)'
;MSQTTQVLTFRPSPSDSNLTLIERTNYDPNYPQAYTTTPLFSISSQKSSKEVHIYRIGVGNHAIHPTLISSSRYSSLKSATEISLAAGQSIKLTSSGAGDGYKFTCPPLGRMKWKSKMSGALVLQDENRIQLARYDSQSGFKGVQAAKFVILVPADDYLLDVIVVTGMAAVKMQGKDKTALEVVAEVVGGVAGSG
;
A
#
# COMPACT_ATOMS: atom_id res chain seq x y z
N MET A 1 17.27 -13.26 -10.84
CA MET A 1 16.68 -11.93 -11.13
C MET A 1 15.19 -12.05 -10.83
N SER A 2 14.62 -11.21 -9.96
CA SER A 2 13.16 -11.23 -9.71
C SER A 2 12.46 -10.50 -10.87
N GLN A 3 11.61 -11.20 -11.61
CA GLN A 3 10.83 -10.62 -12.69
C GLN A 3 9.65 -9.84 -12.10
N THR A 4 9.53 -8.55 -12.44
CA THR A 4 8.34 -7.76 -12.07
C THR A 4 7.12 -8.39 -12.72
N THR A 5 6.18 -8.82 -11.90
CA THR A 5 4.93 -9.45 -12.38
C THR A 5 3.82 -8.41 -12.52
N GLN A 6 3.74 -7.45 -11.58
CA GLN A 6 2.70 -6.43 -11.59
C GLN A 6 3.18 -5.17 -10.87
N VAL A 7 2.71 -4.00 -11.30
CA VAL A 7 2.90 -2.72 -10.59
C VAL A 7 1.55 -2.18 -10.16
N LEU A 8 1.45 -1.79 -8.89
CA LEU A 8 0.32 -1.11 -8.29
C LEU A 8 0.71 0.33 -8.00
N THR A 9 0.05 1.30 -8.61
CA THR A 9 0.31 2.74 -8.41
C THR A 9 -0.77 3.38 -7.57
N PHE A 10 -0.35 4.35 -6.77
CA PHE A 10 -1.22 5.09 -5.87
C PHE A 10 -1.59 6.43 -6.49
N ARG A 11 -2.86 6.80 -6.42
CA ARG A 11 -3.30 8.15 -6.79
C ARG A 11 -4.44 8.66 -5.91
N PRO A 12 -4.61 9.98 -5.77
CA PRO A 12 -5.79 10.53 -5.13
C PRO A 12 -7.07 10.14 -5.89
N SER A 13 -8.18 9.96 -5.17
CA SER A 13 -9.49 9.95 -5.81
C SER A 13 -9.85 11.36 -6.29
N PRO A 14 -10.34 11.52 -7.54
CA PRO A 14 -10.72 12.83 -8.07
C PRO A 14 -11.99 13.38 -7.42
N SER A 15 -12.78 12.52 -6.76
CA SER A 15 -14.08 12.87 -6.18
C SER A 15 -14.09 12.89 -4.64
N ASP A 16 -13.06 12.35 -3.98
CA ASP A 16 -12.98 12.29 -2.52
C ASP A 16 -11.54 12.40 -2.04
N SER A 17 -11.21 13.51 -1.37
CA SER A 17 -9.86 13.78 -0.88
C SER A 17 -9.40 12.89 0.27
N ASN A 18 -10.31 12.12 0.90
CA ASN A 18 -9.96 11.13 1.93
C ASN A 18 -9.70 9.73 1.36
N LEU A 19 -9.89 9.56 0.04
CA LEU A 19 -9.68 8.29 -0.64
C LEU A 19 -8.41 8.31 -1.49
N THR A 20 -7.58 7.30 -1.29
CA THR A 20 -6.49 6.96 -2.22
C THR A 20 -6.89 5.72 -3.01
N LEU A 21 -6.73 5.79 -4.32
CA LEU A 21 -7.00 4.69 -5.24
C LEU A 21 -5.70 3.98 -5.59
N ILE A 22 -5.73 2.65 -5.65
CA ILE A 22 -4.62 1.83 -6.12
C ILE A 22 -5.03 1.18 -7.44
N GLU A 23 -4.25 1.41 -8.47
CA GLU A 23 -4.51 0.94 -9.83
C GLU A 23 -3.41 0.01 -10.31
N ARG A 24 -3.74 -0.91 -11.21
CA ARG A 24 -2.74 -1.74 -11.89
C ARG A 24 -2.15 -0.92 -13.04
N THR A 25 -0.86 -0.62 -12.96
CA THR A 25 -0.14 -0.09 -14.12
C THR A 25 0.41 -1.26 -14.92
N ASN A 26 -0.18 -1.52 -16.08
CA ASN A 26 0.45 -2.38 -17.07
C ASN A 26 1.60 -1.58 -17.69
N TYR A 27 2.84 -1.93 -17.34
CA TYR A 27 4.01 -1.37 -18.01
C TYR A 27 4.19 -2.12 -19.34
N ASP A 28 3.61 -1.60 -20.42
CA ASP A 28 4.00 -1.99 -21.77
C ASP A 28 5.11 -1.04 -22.24
N PRO A 29 6.36 -1.52 -22.43
CA PRO A 29 7.45 -0.67 -22.91
C PRO A 29 7.18 -0.08 -24.31
N ASN A 30 6.25 -0.65 -25.09
CA ASN A 30 5.84 -0.14 -26.39
C ASN A 30 4.70 0.90 -26.30
N TYR A 31 3.99 0.95 -25.18
CA TYR A 31 2.88 1.89 -24.94
C TYR A 31 3.03 2.56 -23.56
N PRO A 32 3.84 3.63 -23.46
CA PRO A 32 4.13 4.31 -22.19
C PRO A 32 2.94 5.08 -21.60
N GLN A 33 1.79 5.12 -22.28
CA GLN A 33 0.58 5.71 -21.74
C GLN A 33 -0.13 4.68 -20.87
N ALA A 34 -0.07 4.89 -19.55
CA ALA A 34 -0.87 4.16 -18.59
C ALA A 34 -2.36 4.35 -18.93
N TYR A 35 -3.00 3.34 -19.51
CA TYR A 35 -4.45 3.31 -19.58
C TYR A 35 -5.00 3.29 -18.15
N THR A 36 -5.96 4.17 -17.85
CA THR A 36 -6.67 4.16 -16.57
C THR A 36 -7.48 2.87 -16.47
N THR A 37 -6.87 1.83 -15.92
CA THR A 37 -7.58 0.62 -15.51
C THR A 37 -8.45 0.94 -14.31
N THR A 38 -9.62 0.33 -14.20
CA THR A 38 -10.43 0.41 -12.98
C THR A 38 -9.55 0.17 -11.74
N PRO A 39 -9.59 1.04 -10.73
CA PRO A 39 -8.84 0.82 -9.50
C PRO A 39 -9.13 -0.55 -8.90
N LEU A 40 -8.09 -1.21 -8.39
CA LEU A 40 -8.20 -2.50 -7.71
C LEU A 40 -8.54 -2.32 -6.24
N PHE A 41 -8.08 -1.23 -5.64
CA PHE A 41 -8.32 -0.93 -4.23
C PHE A 41 -8.65 0.54 -4.00
N SER A 42 -9.41 0.81 -2.94
CA SER A 42 -9.48 2.13 -2.32
C SER A 42 -9.02 2.05 -0.88
N ILE A 43 -8.32 3.07 -0.44
CA ILE A 43 -7.87 3.26 0.93
C ILE A 43 -8.57 4.50 1.46
N SER A 44 -9.36 4.32 2.51
CA SER A 44 -9.97 5.40 3.26
C SER A 44 -9.15 5.67 4.51
N SER A 45 -8.60 6.88 4.60
CA SER A 45 -7.87 7.36 5.77
C SER A 45 -8.21 8.83 5.97
N GLN A 46 -8.94 9.16 7.04
CA GLN A 46 -9.13 10.56 7.40
C GLN A 46 -7.85 11.11 8.03
N LYS A 47 -7.50 12.37 7.75
CA LYS A 47 -6.26 13.01 8.23
C LYS A 47 -6.07 12.95 9.75
N SER A 48 -7.16 12.98 10.52
CA SER A 48 -7.15 12.88 11.98
C SER A 48 -7.44 11.48 12.51
N SER A 49 -7.80 10.53 11.64
CA SER A 49 -8.15 9.18 12.06
C SER A 49 -6.92 8.29 12.19
N LYS A 50 -6.87 7.62 13.33
CA LYS A 50 -5.95 6.51 13.57
C LYS A 50 -6.38 5.24 12.84
N GLU A 51 -7.50 5.25 12.14
CA GLU A 51 -8.06 4.11 11.44
C GLU A 51 -7.82 4.21 9.94
N VAL A 52 -7.48 3.08 9.33
CA VAL A 52 -7.37 2.94 7.87
C VAL A 52 -8.22 1.76 7.45
N HIS A 53 -9.12 2.02 6.51
CA HIS A 53 -9.92 1.00 5.86
C HIS A 53 -9.42 0.79 4.44
N ILE A 54 -9.28 -0.46 4.04
CA ILE A 54 -8.87 -0.84 2.70
C ILE A 54 -10.00 -1.67 2.11
N TYR A 55 -10.43 -1.28 0.92
CA TYR A 55 -11.49 -1.94 0.17
C TYR A 55 -10.91 -2.47 -1.14
N ARG A 56 -11.34 -3.68 -1.52
CA ARG A 56 -11.18 -4.18 -2.88
C ARG A 56 -12.33 -3.68 -3.75
N ILE A 57 -12.01 -3.22 -4.94
CA ILE A 57 -12.98 -2.68 -5.89
C ILE A 57 -13.27 -3.78 -6.91
N GLY A 58 -14.46 -4.36 -6.81
CA GLY A 58 -14.98 -5.30 -7.81
C GLY A 58 -15.79 -4.57 -8.88
N VAL A 59 -15.65 -4.99 -10.13
CA VAL A 59 -16.58 -4.62 -11.21
C VAL A 59 -17.61 -5.74 -11.32
N GLY A 60 -18.81 -5.50 -10.81
CA GLY A 60 -19.95 -6.37 -11.03
C GLY A 60 -20.61 -6.08 -12.38
N ASN A 61 -21.63 -6.86 -12.73
CA ASN A 61 -22.33 -6.71 -14.01
C ASN A 61 -22.75 -5.27 -14.29
N HIS A 62 -23.23 -4.51 -13.29
CA HIS A 62 -23.79 -3.15 -13.49
C HIS A 62 -23.33 -2.09 -12.47
N ALA A 63 -22.40 -2.39 -11.56
CA ALA A 63 -21.94 -1.43 -10.56
C ALA A 63 -20.54 -1.74 -10.00
N ILE A 64 -19.88 -0.69 -9.52
CA ILE A 64 -18.65 -0.78 -8.74
C ILE A 64 -19.02 -1.12 -7.30
N HIS A 65 -18.52 -2.25 -6.80
CA HIS A 65 -18.77 -2.72 -5.44
C HIS A 65 -17.49 -2.70 -4.61
N PRO A 66 -17.30 -1.68 -3.73
CA PRO A 66 -16.21 -1.70 -2.76
C PRO A 66 -16.53 -2.72 -1.66
N THR A 67 -15.65 -3.70 -1.49
CA THR A 67 -15.73 -4.70 -0.42
C THR A 67 -14.63 -4.43 0.59
N LEU A 68 -14.97 -4.24 1.86
CA LEU A 68 -13.97 -4.06 2.92
C LEU A 68 -13.11 -5.32 2.97
N ILE A 69 -11.79 -5.17 2.84
CA ILE A 69 -10.82 -6.28 2.98
C ILE A 69 -10.00 -6.16 4.27
N SER A 70 -9.81 -4.93 4.77
CA SER A 70 -9.13 -4.72 6.03
C SER A 70 -9.55 -3.44 6.75
N SER A 71 -9.59 -3.51 8.08
CA SER A 71 -9.51 -2.35 8.97
C SER A 71 -8.28 -2.49 9.88
N SER A 72 -7.64 -1.36 10.16
CA SER A 72 -6.46 -1.29 11.03
C SER A 72 -6.46 0.00 11.83
N ARG A 73 -6.04 -0.09 13.10
CA ARG A 73 -5.96 1.07 14.01
C ARG A 73 -4.52 1.28 14.48
N TYR A 74 -3.96 2.42 14.10
CA TYR A 74 -2.58 2.79 14.36
C TYR A 74 -2.47 3.61 15.63
N SER A 75 -1.45 3.34 16.43
CA SER A 75 -1.08 4.19 17.56
C SER A 75 0.38 4.55 17.41
N SER A 76 0.69 5.85 17.45
CA SER A 76 2.03 6.42 17.27
C SER A 76 3.06 5.90 18.27
N LEU A 77 2.62 5.33 19.39
CA LEU A 77 3.49 4.84 20.47
C LEU A 77 3.66 3.30 20.46
N LYS A 78 2.99 2.57 19.57
CA LYS A 78 3.03 1.10 19.58
C LYS A 78 4.07 0.57 18.61
N SER A 79 4.90 -0.35 19.09
CA SER A 79 5.81 -1.16 18.26
C SER A 79 5.08 -2.23 17.45
N ALA A 80 3.76 -2.33 17.55
CA ALA A 80 2.94 -3.30 16.85
C ALA A 80 1.58 -2.69 16.45
N THR A 81 1.07 -3.12 15.30
CA THR A 81 -0.27 -2.79 14.81
C THR A 81 -1.02 -4.08 14.55
N GLU A 82 -2.29 -4.11 14.95
CA GLU A 82 -3.21 -5.18 14.61
C GLU A 82 -4.02 -4.78 13.38
N ILE A 83 -4.11 -5.72 12.45
CA ILE A 83 -4.77 -5.58 11.16
C ILE A 83 -5.87 -6.63 11.14
N SER A 84 -7.12 -6.19 11.10
CA SER A 84 -8.26 -7.08 10.94
C SER A 84 -8.53 -7.27 9.45
N LEU A 85 -8.52 -8.51 8.98
CA LEU A 85 -8.95 -8.88 7.63
C LEU A 85 -10.45 -9.20 7.64
N ALA A 86 -11.12 -8.95 6.53
CA ALA A 86 -12.57 -9.17 6.42
C ALA A 86 -12.99 -10.65 6.58
N ALA A 87 -12.08 -11.59 6.32
CA ALA A 87 -12.30 -13.03 6.53
C ALA A 87 -12.25 -13.47 8.01
N GLY A 88 -12.29 -12.52 8.97
CA GLY A 88 -12.23 -12.80 10.41
C GLY A 88 -10.83 -13.13 10.94
N GLN A 89 -9.81 -13.08 10.09
CA GLN A 89 -8.41 -13.28 10.47
C GLN A 89 -7.80 -11.96 10.97
N SER A 90 -6.92 -12.01 11.97
CA SER A 90 -6.11 -10.86 12.37
C SER A 90 -4.62 -11.10 12.11
N ILE A 91 -3.95 -10.07 11.58
CA ILE A 91 -2.50 -10.05 11.38
C ILE A 91 -1.91 -9.07 12.39
N LYS A 92 -0.98 -9.56 13.20
CA LYS A 92 -0.19 -8.72 14.10
C LYS A 92 1.14 -8.34 13.43
N LEU A 93 1.24 -7.10 12.96
CA LEU A 93 2.46 -6.55 12.38
C LEU A 93 3.31 -5.94 13.49
N THR A 94 4.54 -6.44 13.67
CA THR A 94 5.44 -6.05 14.77
C THR A 94 6.73 -5.46 14.22
N SER A 95 7.18 -4.34 14.79
CA SER A 95 8.51 -3.78 14.54
C SER A 95 9.58 -4.72 15.07
N SER A 96 10.63 -4.93 14.28
CA SER A 96 11.75 -5.83 14.60
C SER A 96 12.87 -5.12 15.38
N GLY A 97 12.67 -3.87 15.81
CA GLY A 97 13.70 -3.03 16.44
C GLY A 97 14.27 -1.98 15.49
N ALA A 98 15.30 -1.24 15.93
CA ALA A 98 15.84 -0.08 15.23
C ALA A 98 16.36 -0.43 13.81
N GLY A 99 15.52 -0.20 12.80
CA GLY A 99 15.89 -0.26 11.38
C GLY A 99 15.70 -1.61 10.68
N ASP A 100 15.33 -2.67 11.40
CA ASP A 100 15.28 -4.02 10.82
C ASP A 100 13.94 -4.33 10.09
N GLY A 101 12.92 -3.49 10.26
CA GLY A 101 11.64 -3.57 9.54
C GLY A 101 10.49 -4.18 10.36
N TYR A 102 9.50 -4.76 9.68
CA TYR A 102 8.23 -5.20 10.27
C TYR A 102 7.93 -6.65 9.92
N LYS A 103 7.67 -7.48 10.93
CA LYS A 103 7.41 -8.92 10.78
C LYS A 103 5.97 -9.26 11.16
N PHE A 104 5.42 -10.25 10.47
CA PHE A 104 4.08 -10.77 10.73
C PHE A 104 3.98 -12.24 10.32
N THR A 105 2.93 -12.90 10.82
CA THR A 105 2.54 -14.25 10.39
C THR A 105 1.12 -14.17 9.83
N CYS A 106 0.88 -14.80 8.69
CA CYS A 106 -0.42 -14.83 8.05
C CYS A 106 -0.68 -16.23 7.49
N PRO A 107 -1.54 -17.05 8.10
CA PRO A 107 -1.92 -18.36 7.56
C PRO A 107 -2.79 -18.21 6.30
N PRO A 108 -2.55 -18.97 5.21
CA PRO A 108 -1.57 -20.06 5.09
C PRO A 108 -0.18 -19.62 4.59
N LEU A 109 0.01 -18.35 4.26
CA LEU A 109 1.24 -17.78 3.67
C LEU A 109 2.49 -17.85 4.57
N GLY A 110 2.31 -18.13 5.87
CA GLY A 110 3.41 -18.32 6.81
C GLY A 110 3.98 -17.00 7.33
N ARG A 111 5.29 -17.00 7.61
CA ARG A 111 6.00 -15.86 8.21
C ARG A 111 6.57 -14.95 7.12
N MET A 112 6.34 -13.65 7.28
CA MET A 112 6.76 -12.63 6.34
C MET A 112 7.36 -11.41 7.05
N LYS A 113 8.17 -10.66 6.30
CA LYS A 113 8.85 -9.45 6.81
C LYS A 113 8.99 -8.38 5.74
N TRP A 114 8.49 -7.18 6.04
CA TRP A 114 8.84 -5.95 5.34
C TRP A 114 10.16 -5.40 5.87
N LYS A 115 11.22 -5.45 5.07
CA LYS A 115 12.54 -4.88 5.41
C LYS A 115 12.67 -3.46 4.92
N SER A 116 13.11 -2.56 5.79
CA SER A 116 13.48 -1.19 5.40
C SER A 116 14.80 -1.20 4.64
N LYS A 117 14.85 -0.47 3.52
CA LYS A 117 16.09 -0.15 2.80
C LYS A 117 16.56 1.25 3.19
N MET A 118 17.85 1.53 2.98
CA MET A 118 18.41 2.88 3.22
C MET A 118 17.74 3.96 2.36
N SER A 119 17.17 3.58 1.22
CA SER A 119 16.44 4.47 0.31
C SER A 119 15.02 4.85 0.76
N GLY A 120 14.57 4.38 1.94
CA GLY A 120 13.16 4.53 2.38
C GLY A 120 12.22 3.46 1.84
N ALA A 121 12.61 2.73 0.79
CA ALA A 121 11.83 1.63 0.23
C ALA A 121 11.64 0.47 1.24
N LEU A 122 10.53 -0.26 1.12
CA LEU A 122 10.26 -1.48 1.90
C LEU A 122 10.25 -2.69 0.98
N VAL A 123 10.87 -3.79 1.39
CA VAL A 123 10.87 -5.06 0.63
C VAL A 123 10.20 -6.14 1.45
N LEU A 124 9.14 -6.74 0.93
CA LEU A 124 8.47 -7.90 1.52
C LEU A 124 9.23 -9.18 1.18
N GLN A 125 9.55 -9.95 2.21
CA GLN A 125 10.14 -11.27 2.07
C GLN A 125 9.35 -12.33 2.84
N ASP A 126 9.32 -13.56 2.32
CA ASP A 126 8.88 -14.74 3.07
C ASP A 126 9.99 -15.28 4.00
N GLU A 127 9.73 -16.41 4.66
CA GLU A 127 10.70 -17.06 5.54
C GLU A 127 11.94 -17.61 4.80
N ASN A 128 11.80 -17.91 3.50
CA ASN A 128 12.89 -18.34 2.63
C ASN A 128 13.68 -17.16 2.03
N ARG A 129 13.38 -15.92 2.45
CA ARG A 129 13.98 -14.67 1.96
C ARG A 129 13.69 -14.38 0.49
N ILE A 130 12.70 -15.04 -0.10
CA ILE A 130 12.19 -14.74 -1.44
C ILE A 130 11.48 -13.40 -1.38
N GLN A 131 11.80 -12.51 -2.31
CA GLN A 131 11.16 -11.19 -2.40
C GLN A 131 9.81 -11.34 -3.10
N LEU A 132 8.74 -11.01 -2.39
CA LEU A 132 7.38 -11.12 -2.92
C LEU A 132 6.90 -9.79 -3.51
N ALA A 133 7.25 -8.69 -2.84
CA ALA A 133 6.87 -7.35 -3.26
C ALA A 133 7.85 -6.30 -2.74
N ARG A 134 7.79 -5.10 -3.31
CA ARG A 134 8.51 -3.92 -2.85
C ARG A 134 7.60 -2.71 -2.85
N TYR A 135 7.67 -1.88 -1.84
CA TYR A 135 7.12 -0.53 -1.82
C TYR A 135 8.23 0.46 -2.15
N ASP A 136 8.00 1.26 -3.19
CA ASP A 136 8.87 2.36 -3.55
C ASP A 136 8.22 3.67 -3.12
N SER A 137 8.82 4.27 -2.10
CA SER A 137 8.51 5.62 -1.63
C SER A 137 9.27 6.66 -2.46
N GLN A 138 8.64 7.79 -2.73
CA GLN A 138 9.25 8.89 -3.45
C GLN A 138 9.74 9.98 -2.50
N SER A 139 11.06 10.09 -2.39
CA SER A 139 11.77 11.29 -1.96
C SER A 139 12.73 11.65 -3.09
N GLY A 140 12.41 12.66 -3.90
CA GLY A 140 13.24 13.03 -5.05
C GLY A 140 12.76 14.23 -5.88
N PHE A 141 13.50 15.32 -5.76
CA PHE A 141 13.57 16.51 -6.63
C PHE A 141 13.49 16.13 -8.13
N LYS A 142 12.60 16.75 -8.92
CA LYS A 142 12.43 16.65 -10.41
C LYS A 142 11.36 15.68 -10.97
N GLY A 143 10.13 15.77 -10.46
CA GLY A 143 8.94 15.28 -11.16
C GLY A 143 8.15 14.26 -10.36
N VAL A 144 6.85 14.51 -10.21
CA VAL A 144 5.92 13.71 -9.40
C VAL A 144 5.80 12.32 -10.02
N GLN A 145 6.48 11.32 -9.45
CA GLN A 145 6.17 9.92 -9.71
C GLN A 145 5.36 9.39 -8.51
N ALA A 146 4.29 8.65 -8.79
CA ALA A 146 3.41 8.13 -7.75
C ALA A 146 4.11 7.06 -6.90
N ALA A 147 3.77 7.00 -5.60
CA ALA A 147 4.11 5.84 -4.77
C ALA A 147 3.59 4.56 -5.43
N LYS A 148 4.30 3.44 -5.26
CA LYS A 148 3.93 2.16 -5.90
C LYS A 148 4.31 0.94 -5.09
N PHE A 149 3.50 -0.11 -5.21
CA PHE A 149 3.95 -1.49 -4.95
C PHE A 149 4.39 -2.15 -6.26
N VAL A 150 5.52 -2.82 -6.21
CA VAL A 150 6.03 -3.68 -7.27
C VAL A 150 5.89 -5.12 -6.79
N ILE A 151 5.04 -5.89 -7.43
CA ILE A 151 4.81 -7.32 -7.14
C ILE A 151 5.80 -8.13 -7.97
N LEU A 152 6.56 -8.99 -7.30
CA LEU A 152 7.73 -9.69 -7.85
C LEU A 152 7.48 -11.18 -8.09
N VAL A 153 6.29 -11.66 -7.74
CA VAL A 153 5.84 -13.04 -7.94
C VAL A 153 4.39 -13.03 -8.46
N PRO A 154 3.94 -14.09 -9.17
CA PRO A 154 2.52 -14.32 -9.38
C PRO A 154 1.79 -14.31 -8.04
N ALA A 155 0.79 -13.44 -7.92
CA ALA A 155 0.00 -13.28 -6.71
C ALA A 155 -1.47 -13.52 -7.01
N ASP A 156 -2.08 -14.43 -6.25
CA ASP A 156 -3.52 -14.55 -6.21
C ASP A 156 -4.15 -13.36 -5.46
N ASP A 157 -5.48 -13.33 -5.45
CA ASP A 157 -6.21 -12.24 -4.83
C ASP A 157 -5.93 -12.09 -3.33
N TYR A 158 -5.69 -13.20 -2.63
CA TYR A 158 -5.42 -13.22 -1.20
C TYR A 158 -4.02 -12.71 -0.86
N LEU A 159 -2.98 -13.18 -1.56
CA LEU A 159 -1.63 -12.68 -1.40
C LEU A 159 -1.55 -11.19 -1.75
N LEU A 160 -2.27 -10.76 -2.79
CA LEU A 160 -2.32 -9.35 -3.16
C LEU A 160 -2.96 -8.49 -2.06
N ASP A 161 -4.05 -8.95 -1.43
CA ASP A 161 -4.66 -8.27 -0.28
C ASP A 161 -3.67 -8.16 0.88
N VAL A 162 -3.00 -9.26 1.22
CA VAL A 162 -2.01 -9.29 2.31
C VAL A 162 -0.85 -8.33 2.01
N ILE A 163 -0.35 -8.28 0.78
CA ILE A 163 0.70 -7.34 0.37
C ILE A 163 0.24 -5.90 0.56
N VAL A 164 -0.93 -5.53 0.02
CA VAL A 164 -1.44 -4.17 0.09
C VAL A 164 -1.68 -3.76 1.54
N VAL A 165 -2.39 -4.60 2.30
CA VAL A 165 -2.79 -4.29 3.67
C VAL A 165 -1.59 -4.18 4.60
N THR A 166 -0.69 -5.17 4.58
CA THR A 166 0.48 -5.16 5.47
C THR A 166 1.53 -4.15 5.03
N GLY A 167 1.66 -3.90 3.72
CA GLY A 167 2.52 -2.87 3.17
C GLY A 167 2.07 -1.48 3.61
N MET A 168 0.78 -1.16 3.52
CA MET A 168 0.23 0.11 4.01
C MET A 168 0.46 0.29 5.51
N ALA A 169 0.27 -0.79 6.27
CA ALA A 169 0.54 -0.76 7.70
C ALA A 169 2.03 -0.52 8.00
N ALA A 170 2.93 -1.17 7.28
CA ALA A 170 4.37 -0.99 7.41
C ALA A 170 4.81 0.44 7.05
N VAL A 171 4.27 1.01 5.96
CA VAL A 171 4.51 2.41 5.56
C VAL A 171 4.07 3.38 6.66
N LYS A 172 2.87 3.20 7.21
CA LYS A 172 2.35 4.04 8.30
C LYS A 172 3.15 3.87 9.60
N MET A 173 3.66 2.68 9.89
CA MET A 173 4.53 2.42 11.04
C MET A 173 5.97 2.92 10.84
N GLN A 174 6.42 3.21 9.63
CA GLN A 174 7.76 3.72 9.35
C GLN A 174 7.91 5.20 9.71
N GLY A 175 6.84 5.99 9.57
CA GLY A 175 6.79 7.39 10.02
C GLY A 175 7.87 8.31 9.45
N LYS A 176 8.67 7.83 8.48
CA LYS A 176 9.81 8.55 7.87
C LYS A 176 9.47 9.19 6.54
N ASP A 177 8.43 8.70 5.88
CA ASP A 177 7.86 9.35 4.72
C ASP A 177 6.52 9.91 5.15
N LYS A 178 6.25 11.16 4.74
CA LYS A 178 4.88 11.60 4.54
C LYS A 178 4.25 10.46 3.75
N THR A 179 3.37 9.70 4.38
CA THR A 179 2.87 8.47 3.76
C THR A 179 2.25 8.84 2.40
N ALA A 180 2.06 7.90 1.46
CA ALA A 180 1.30 8.21 0.25
C ALA A 180 -0.04 8.91 0.59
N LEU A 181 -0.62 8.60 1.77
CA LEU A 181 -1.81 9.25 2.34
C LEU A 181 -1.59 10.72 2.75
N GLU A 182 -0.40 11.11 3.22
CA GLU A 182 -0.04 12.48 3.62
C GLU A 182 0.53 13.31 2.46
N VAL A 183 1.34 12.73 1.57
CA VAL A 183 1.81 13.42 0.34
C VAL A 183 0.63 13.77 -0.57
N VAL A 184 -0.34 12.85 -0.71
CA VAL A 184 -1.58 13.10 -1.45
C VAL A 184 -2.41 14.22 -0.80
N ALA A 185 -2.44 14.29 0.53
CA ALA A 185 -3.13 15.33 1.26
C ALA A 185 -2.50 16.73 1.13
N GLU A 186 -1.18 16.82 0.89
CA GLU A 186 -0.46 18.09 0.73
C GLU A 186 -0.54 18.65 -0.71
N VAL A 187 -0.47 17.80 -1.74
CA VAL A 187 -0.55 18.25 -3.14
C VAL A 187 -1.90 18.91 -3.46
N VAL A 188 -2.98 18.47 -2.82
CA VAL A 188 -4.33 19.06 -2.97
C VAL A 188 -4.48 20.37 -2.17
N GLY A 189 -3.71 20.54 -1.08
CA GLY A 189 -3.75 21.76 -0.26
C GLY A 189 -2.97 22.94 -0.85
N GLY A 190 -2.06 22.70 -1.80
CA GLY A 190 -1.18 23.72 -2.38
C GLY A 190 -1.77 24.54 -3.54
N VAL A 191 -3.00 24.25 -4.00
CA VAL A 191 -3.62 24.95 -5.15
C VAL A 191 -4.77 25.89 -4.74
N ALA A 192 -4.94 26.16 -3.44
CA ALA A 192 -5.88 27.14 -2.94
C ALA A 192 -5.12 28.27 -2.22
N GLY A 193 -4.52 29.18 -2.99
CA GLY A 193 -3.82 30.34 -2.43
C GLY A 193 -2.89 31.03 -3.42
N SER A 194 -3.43 31.50 -4.54
CA SER A 194 -2.78 32.53 -5.40
C SER A 194 -3.88 33.21 -6.20
N GLY A 195 -4.58 34.13 -5.54
CA GLY A 195 -5.59 35.03 -6.08
C GLY A 195 -5.82 36.14 -5.07
#